data_AF-A0A2T6FNC1-F1
#
_entry.id   AF-A0A2T6FNC1-F1
#
_cell.length_a   1.000
_cell.length_b   1.000
_cell.length_c   1.000
_cell.angle_alpha   90.00
_cell.angle_beta   90.00
_cell.angle_gamma   90.00
#
_symmetry.space_group_name_H-M   'P 1'
#
loop_
_entity.id
_entity.type
_entity.pdbx_description
1 polymer ?
#
loop_
_entity_poly.entity_id
_entity_poly.type
_entity_poly.pdbx_seq_one_letter_code
_entity_poly.pdbx_strand_id
1 'polypeptide(L)'
;MTGKLDKTAFGMELDRRLDEIIAWAVKECPEESANLAYADFEKIRTDFHQLATGEIKADNSLSDAEPEEGGPQYINDNPAPWP
;
A
#
# COMPACT_ATOMS: atom_id res chain seq x y z
N MET A 1 -15.14 16.78 -16.03
CA MET A 1 -15.57 17.15 -14.66
C MET A 1 -14.78 16.30 -13.67
N THR A 2 -13.60 16.75 -13.26
CA THR A 2 -12.84 16.13 -12.17
C THR A 2 -13.40 16.65 -10.84
N GLY A 3 -14.63 16.27 -10.54
CA GLY A 3 -15.18 16.39 -9.19
C GLY A 3 -14.41 15.41 -8.31
N LYS A 4 -13.70 15.92 -7.31
CA LYS A 4 -13.03 15.09 -6.31
C LYS A 4 -14.12 14.21 -5.68
N LEU A 5 -14.01 12.88 -5.85
CA LEU A 5 -14.91 11.94 -5.19
C LEU A 5 -14.85 12.21 -3.68
N ASP A 6 -16.01 12.23 -3.01
CA ASP A 6 -16.01 12.18 -1.56
C ASP A 6 -15.47 10.82 -1.09
N LYS A 7 -15.07 10.73 0.18
CA LYS A 7 -14.40 9.55 0.74
C LYS A 7 -15.23 8.27 0.58
N THR A 8 -16.55 8.37 0.69
CA THR A 8 -17.46 7.23 0.59
C THR A 8 -17.61 6.77 -0.86
N ALA A 9 -17.86 7.70 -1.78
CA ALA A 9 -17.94 7.42 -3.21
C ALA A 9 -16.60 6.87 -3.75
N PHE A 10 -15.48 7.37 -3.24
CA PHE A 10 -14.16 6.83 -3.54
C PHE A 10 -14.01 5.39 -3.03
N GLY A 11 -14.35 5.10 -1.76
CA GLY A 11 -14.27 3.75 -1.19
C GLY A 11 -15.14 2.74 -1.95
N MET A 12 -16.37 3.12 -2.30
CA MET A 12 -17.27 2.25 -3.08
C MET A 12 -16.74 1.93 -4.47
N GLU A 13 -16.21 2.94 -5.18
CA GLU A 13 -15.63 2.72 -6.52
C GLU A 13 -14.31 1.93 -6.44
N LEU A 14 -13.55 2.10 -5.36
CA LEU A 14 -12.34 1.33 -5.09
C LEU A 14 -12.66 -0.16 -4.93
N ASP A 15 -13.65 -0.48 -4.09
CA ASP A 15 -14.10 -1.85 -3.86
C ASP A 15 -14.58 -2.48 -5.17
N ARG A 16 -15.40 -1.76 -5.94
CA ARG A 16 -15.90 -2.22 -7.24
C ARG A 16 -14.76 -2.61 -8.19
N ARG A 17 -13.72 -1.76 -8.29
CA ARG A 17 -12.56 -2.01 -9.16
C ARG A 17 -11.71 -3.17 -8.66
N LEU A 18 -11.52 -3.27 -7.35
CA LEU A 18 -10.75 -4.36 -6.77
C LEU A 18 -11.45 -5.71 -6.99
N ASP A 19 -12.77 -5.74 -6.86
CA ASP A 19 -13.59 -6.92 -7.12
C ASP A 19 -13.49 -7.38 -8.58
N GLU A 20 -13.45 -6.43 -9.55
CA GLU A 20 -13.20 -6.75 -10.97
C GLU A 20 -11.84 -7.40 -11.20
N ILE A 21 -10.79 -6.90 -10.54
CA ILE A 21 -9.43 -7.44 -10.64
C ILE A 21 -9.38 -8.85 -10.04
N ILE A 22 -10.00 -9.07 -8.88
CA ILE A 22 -10.02 -10.38 -8.21
C ILE A 22 -10.79 -11.39 -9.06
N ALA A 23 -11.96 -11.00 -9.58
CA ALA A 23 -12.74 -11.86 -10.47
C ALA A 23 -11.95 -12.26 -11.73
N TRP A 24 -11.22 -11.32 -12.32
CA TRP A 24 -10.31 -11.60 -13.42
C TRP A 24 -9.18 -12.56 -13.02
N ALA A 25 -8.53 -12.34 -11.89
CA ALA A 25 -7.43 -13.16 -11.41
C ALA A 25 -7.86 -14.62 -11.13
N VAL A 26 -9.03 -14.81 -10.53
CA VAL A 26 -9.62 -16.15 -10.29
C VAL A 26 -9.94 -16.84 -11.63
N LYS A 27 -10.49 -16.10 -12.60
CA LYS A 27 -10.91 -16.65 -13.89
C LYS A 27 -9.73 -17.03 -14.80
N GLU A 28 -8.70 -16.19 -14.83
CA GLU A 28 -7.57 -16.32 -15.77
C GLU A 28 -6.33 -16.92 -15.11
N CYS A 29 -6.46 -17.48 -13.90
CA CYS A 29 -5.34 -18.11 -13.20
C CYS A 29 -4.76 -19.26 -14.04
N PRO A 30 -3.48 -19.20 -14.46
CA PRO A 30 -2.88 -20.24 -15.30
C PRO A 30 -2.54 -21.51 -14.49
N GLU A 31 -2.49 -21.41 -13.17
CA GLU A 31 -2.12 -22.49 -12.25
C GLU A 31 -3.36 -23.10 -11.60
N GLU A 32 -3.93 -24.12 -12.23
CA GLU A 32 -5.13 -24.83 -11.71
C GLU A 32 -4.91 -25.43 -10.32
N SER A 33 -3.65 -25.76 -9.98
CA SER A 33 -3.28 -26.32 -8.68
C SER A 33 -3.47 -25.35 -7.51
N ALA A 34 -3.47 -24.05 -7.78
CA ALA A 34 -3.60 -23.01 -6.77
C ALA A 34 -5.01 -22.95 -6.14
N ASN A 35 -6.05 -23.48 -6.83
CA ASN A 35 -7.46 -23.40 -6.41
C ASN A 35 -7.85 -22.01 -5.91
N LEU A 36 -7.40 -20.98 -6.61
CA LEU A 36 -7.53 -19.59 -6.21
C LEU A 36 -9.01 -19.21 -6.12
N ALA A 37 -9.46 -18.79 -4.94
CA ALA A 37 -10.85 -18.45 -4.68
C ALA A 37 -10.98 -16.99 -4.22
N TYR A 38 -12.18 -16.45 -4.34
CA TYR A 38 -12.48 -15.08 -3.90
C TYR A 38 -12.19 -14.87 -2.40
N ALA A 39 -12.40 -15.91 -1.59
CA ALA A 39 -12.17 -15.88 -0.14
C ALA A 39 -10.69 -15.63 0.23
N ASP A 40 -9.75 -16.03 -0.63
CA ASP A 40 -8.32 -15.83 -0.39
C ASP A 40 -7.92 -14.34 -0.41
N PHE A 41 -8.78 -13.48 -0.97
CA PHE A 41 -8.54 -12.04 -1.10
C PHE A 41 -9.24 -11.20 -0.02
N GLU A 42 -10.01 -11.78 0.90
CA GLU A 42 -10.79 -11.03 1.89
C GLU A 42 -9.92 -10.08 2.74
N LYS A 43 -8.77 -10.59 3.20
CA LYS A 43 -7.80 -9.79 3.95
C LYS A 43 -7.23 -8.65 3.11
N ILE A 44 -6.84 -8.94 1.85
CA ILE A 44 -6.27 -7.95 0.94
C ILE A 44 -7.28 -6.84 0.64
N ARG A 45 -8.55 -7.20 0.40
CA ARG A 45 -9.64 -6.23 0.19
C ARG A 45 -9.79 -5.30 1.38
N THR A 46 -9.85 -5.88 2.57
CA THR A 46 -10.00 -5.11 3.82
C THR A 46 -8.82 -4.18 4.05
N ASP A 47 -7.59 -4.70 3.97
CA ASP A 47 -6.37 -3.92 4.19
C ASP A 47 -6.24 -2.79 3.16
N PHE A 48 -6.49 -3.08 1.88
CA PHE A 48 -6.39 -2.11 0.81
C PHE A 48 -7.45 -1.01 0.93
N HIS A 49 -8.68 -1.37 1.27
CA HIS A 49 -9.76 -0.40 1.52
C HIS A 49 -9.40 0.53 2.68
N GLN A 50 -8.97 -0.02 3.81
CA GLN A 50 -8.60 0.75 5.00
C GLN A 50 -7.44 1.69 4.72
N LEU A 51 -6.45 1.24 3.95
CA LEU A 51 -5.30 2.06 3.54
C LEU A 51 -5.73 3.22 2.63
N ALA A 52 -6.49 2.92 1.58
CA ALA A 52 -6.86 3.89 0.56
C ALA A 52 -7.88 4.92 1.07
N THR A 53 -8.74 4.54 2.02
CA THR A 53 -9.67 5.45 2.68
C THR A 53 -9.04 6.19 3.87
N GLY A 54 -7.82 5.81 4.27
CA GLY A 54 -7.10 6.39 5.39
C GLY A 54 -7.70 6.06 6.76
N GLU A 55 -8.41 4.93 6.88
CA GLU A 55 -8.82 4.36 8.17
C GLU A 55 -7.63 3.79 8.94
N ILE A 56 -6.66 3.26 8.20
CA ILE A 56 -5.35 2.87 8.73
C ILE A 56 -4.30 3.75 8.08
N LYS A 57 -3.39 4.30 8.89
CA LYS A 57 -2.18 4.94 8.35
C LYS A 57 -1.30 3.83 7.80
N ALA A 58 -0.82 3.98 6.57
CA ALA A 58 0.32 3.20 6.11
C ALA A 58 1.40 3.34 7.19
N ASP A 59 1.94 2.23 7.69
CA ASP A 59 3.20 2.23 8.43
C ASP A 59 4.30 2.62 7.45
N ASN A 60 4.32 3.91 7.10
CA ASN A 60 5.36 4.48 6.30
C ASN A 60 6.51 4.71 7.28
N SER A 61 7.33 3.68 7.47
CA SER A 61 8.65 3.76 8.11
C SER A 61 9.64 4.63 7.32
N LEU A 62 9.16 5.39 6.34
CA LEU A 62 9.83 6.50 5.67
C LEU A 62 9.32 7.86 6.20
N SER A 63 8.62 7.87 7.34
CA SER A 63 8.46 9.10 8.11
C SER A 63 9.83 9.43 8.67
N ASP A 64 10.34 10.59 8.29
CA ASP A 64 11.55 11.24 8.77
C ASP A 64 11.69 11.12 10.30
N ALA A 65 12.20 9.99 10.79
CA ALA A 65 12.58 9.87 12.20
C ALA A 65 13.67 10.91 12.41
N GLU A 66 13.41 11.89 13.27
CA GLU A 66 14.42 12.86 13.63
C GLU A 66 15.65 12.10 14.16
N PRO A 67 16.88 12.63 13.98
CA PRO A 67 18.11 11.92 14.34
C PRO A 67 18.12 11.34 15.76
N GLU A 68 17.37 11.97 16.68
CA GLU A 68 17.19 11.57 18.07
C GLU A 68 16.43 10.23 18.25
N GLU A 69 15.67 9.79 17.23
CA GLU A 69 14.87 8.55 17.24
C GLU A 69 15.56 7.39 16.48
N GLY A 70 16.82 7.55 16.08
CA GLY A 70 17.62 6.49 15.44
C GLY A 70 17.62 6.51 13.91
N GLY A 71 17.29 7.65 13.29
CA GLY A 71 17.47 7.87 11.85
C GLY A 71 18.94 7.81 11.40
N PRO A 72 19.22 7.67 10.09
CA PRO A 72 20.59 7.56 9.56
C PRO A 72 21.45 8.77 9.95
N GLN A 73 22.44 8.53 10.81
CA GLN A 73 23.42 9.53 11.23
C GLN A 73 24.51 9.65 10.16
N TYR A 74 24.48 10.71 9.37
CA TYR A 74 25.61 11.03 8.47
C TYR A 74 26.80 11.46 9.33
N ILE A 75 27.75 10.55 9.55
CA ILE A 75 29.06 10.94 10.04
C ILE A 75 29.73 11.70 8.89
N ASN A 76 29.90 13.01 9.06
CA ASN A 76 30.73 13.81 8.19
C ASN A 76 32.20 13.39 8.41
N ASP A 77 32.60 12.31 7.76
CA ASP A 77 33.98 11.90 7.66
C ASP A 77 34.62 12.79 6.59
N ASN A 78 34.98 14.01 7.00
CA ASN A 78 35.90 14.85 6.25
C ASN A 78 37.31 14.51 6.76
N PRO A 79 37.97 13.45 6.24
CA PRO A 79 39.34 13.16 6.63
C PRO A 79 40.17 14.41 6.37
N ALA A 80 40.99 14.79 7.35
CA ALA A 80 41.84 15.97 7.26
C ALA A 80 42.57 15.98 5.91
N PRO A 81 42.63 17.12 5.20
CA PRO A 81 43.33 17.18 3.92
C PRO A 81 44.79 16.79 4.14
N TRP A 82 45.26 15.88 3.29
CA TRP A 82 46.66 15.45 3.29
C TRP A 82 47.59 16.67 3.15
N PRO A 83 48.76 16.67 3.81
CA PRO A 83 49.69 17.80 3.79
C PRO A 83 50.21 18.12 2.39
#